data_AF-A0A3E4KQ00-F1
#
_entry.id   AF-A0A3E4KQ00-F1
#
_cell.length_a   1.000
_cell.length_b   1.000
_cell.length_c   1.000
_cell.angle_alpha   90.00
_cell.angle_beta   90.00
_cell.angle_gamma   90.00
#
_symmetry.space_group_name_H-M   'P 1'
#
loop_
_entity.id
_entity.type
_entity.pdbx_description
1 polymer ?
#
loop_
_entity_poly.entity_id
_entity_poly.type
_entity_poly.pdbx_seq_one_letter_code
_entity_poly.pdbx_strand_id
1 'polypeptide(L)'
;MENLNTALLLMVVGMTTVFAILLIVIYLGKGLILLVNKYAPEEVVPDKKGAQGPAAIPGNILAAISAAVTVVTQGKGKVAKVEKVK
;
A
#
# COMPACT_ATOMS: atom_id res chain seq x y z
N MET A 1 -32.54 26.72 -38.82
CA MET A 1 -32.52 25.34 -38.30
C MET A 1 -31.11 24.74 -38.31
N GLU A 2 -30.24 25.07 -39.28
CA GLU A 2 -28.85 24.56 -39.35
C GLU A 2 -28.00 24.89 -38.11
N ASN A 3 -28.06 26.12 -37.57
CA ASN A 3 -27.24 26.53 -36.43
C ASN A 3 -27.50 25.75 -35.13
N LEU A 4 -28.72 25.26 -34.92
CA LEU A 4 -29.05 24.45 -33.73
C LEU A 4 -28.43 23.06 -33.82
N ASN A 5 -28.41 22.47 -35.03
CA ASN A 5 -27.77 21.17 -35.25
C ASN A 5 -26.25 21.28 -35.04
N THR A 6 -25.63 22.34 -35.57
CA THR A 6 -24.20 22.63 -35.33
C THR A 6 -23.90 22.86 -33.85
N ALA A 7 -24.74 23.62 -33.13
CA ALA A 7 -24.55 23.85 -31.69
C ALA A 7 -24.65 22.56 -30.88
N LEU A 8 -25.61 21.69 -31.19
CA LEU A 8 -25.78 20.40 -30.52
C LEU A 8 -24.60 19.46 -30.81
N LEU A 9 -24.12 19.44 -32.06
CA LEU A 9 -22.93 18.69 -32.46
C LEU A 9 -21.68 19.16 -31.70
N LEU A 10 -21.45 20.47 -31.61
CA LEU A 10 -20.31 21.02 -30.87
C LEU A 10 -20.38 20.71 -29.37
N MET A 11 -21.58 20.72 -28.78
CA MET A 11 -21.78 20.34 -27.37
C MET A 11 -21.38 18.87 -27.14
N VAL A 12 -21.86 17.95 -27.98
CA VAL A 12 -21.54 16.52 -27.85
C VAL A 12 -20.04 16.30 -28.09
N VAL A 13 -19.46 16.88 -29.14
CA VAL A 13 -18.03 16.77 -29.42
C VAL A 13 -17.19 17.30 -28.27
N GLY A 14 -17.56 18.44 -27.69
CA GLY A 14 -16.87 19.01 -26.53
C GLY A 14 -16.92 18.08 -25.31
N MET A 15 -18.09 17.53 -24.98
CA MET A 15 -18.21 16.61 -23.84
C MET A 15 -17.50 15.28 -24.09
N THR A 16 -17.60 14.71 -25.29
CA THR A 16 -16.95 13.44 -25.64
C THR A 16 -15.44 13.57 -25.64
N THR A 17 -14.89 14.67 -26.17
CA THR A 17 -13.43 14.90 -26.20
C THR A 17 -12.87 15.09 -24.79
N VAL A 18 -13.54 15.88 -23.94
CA VAL A 18 -13.15 16.02 -22.53
C VAL A 18 -13.19 14.67 -21.82
N PHE A 19 -14.27 13.90 -22.00
CA PHE A 19 -14.41 12.59 -21.37
C PHE A 19 -13.32 11.60 -21.83
N ALA A 20 -13.02 11.57 -23.13
CA ALA A 20 -11.98 10.72 -23.69
C ALA A 20 -10.58 11.07 -23.12
N ILE A 21 -10.24 12.35 -23.04
CA ILE A 21 -8.95 12.80 -22.46
C ILE A 21 -8.86 12.40 -20.99
N LEU A 22 -9.92 12.62 -20.21
CA LEU A 22 -9.95 12.24 -18.80
C LEU A 22 -9.74 10.73 -18.61
N LEU A 23 -10.41 9.89 -19.40
CA LEU A 23 -10.20 8.44 -19.35
C LEU A 23 -8.74 8.09 -19.64
N ILE A 24 -8.15 8.66 -20.71
CA ILE A 24 -6.75 8.40 -21.09
C ILE A 24 -5.80 8.78 -19.95
N VAL A 25 -5.97 9.97 -19.36
CA VAL A 25 -5.13 10.44 -18.24
C VAL A 25 -5.25 9.53 -17.03
N ILE A 26 -6.45 9.06 -16.69
CA ILE A 26 -6.66 8.14 -15.57
C ILE A 26 -5.96 6.80 -15.81
N TYR A 27 -6.11 6.22 -17.01
CA TYR A 27 -5.47 4.94 -17.33
C TYR A 27 -3.95 5.05 -17.40
N LEU A 28 -3.42 6.13 -17.98
CA LEU A 28 -1.99 6.41 -17.97
C LEU A 28 -1.46 6.61 -16.55
N GLY A 29 -2.18 7.36 -15.71
CA GLY A 29 -1.85 7.56 -14.31
C GLY A 29 -1.79 6.23 -13.54
N LYS A 30 -2.79 5.35 -13.70
CA LYS A 30 -2.78 4.01 -13.09
C LYS A 30 -1.61 3.16 -13.59
N GLY A 31 -1.30 3.23 -14.89
CA GLY A 31 -0.16 2.52 -15.48
C GLY A 31 1.17 3.00 -14.93
N LEU A 32 1.35 4.31 -14.81
CA LEU A 32 2.54 4.93 -14.21
C LEU A 32 2.68 4.58 -12.73
N ILE A 33 1.59 4.58 -11.96
CA ILE A 33 1.60 4.15 -10.56
C ILE A 33 2.05 2.68 -10.46
N LEU A 34 1.53 1.78 -11.30
CA LEU A 34 1.96 0.38 -11.30
C LEU A 34 3.43 0.22 -11.71
N LEU A 35 3.88 1.03 -12.67
CA LEU A 35 5.27 1.01 -13.13
C LEU A 35 6.20 1.48 -12.00
N VAL A 36 5.93 2.65 -11.41
CA VAL A 36 6.72 3.18 -10.31
C VAL A 36 6.71 2.21 -9.13
N ASN A 37 5.54 1.69 -8.73
CA ASN A 37 5.45 0.72 -7.63
C ASN A 37 6.21 -0.59 -7.90
N LYS A 38 6.42 -0.96 -9.17
CA LYS A 38 7.21 -2.14 -9.54
C LYS A 38 8.72 -1.86 -9.62
N TYR A 39 9.12 -0.70 -10.13
CA TYR A 39 10.53 -0.38 -10.43
C TYR A 39 11.23 0.41 -9.32
N ALA A 40 10.49 1.24 -8.61
CA ALA A 40 10.88 1.92 -7.39
C ALA A 40 9.73 1.69 -6.40
N PRO A 41 9.58 0.46 -5.88
CA PRO A 41 8.62 0.21 -4.82
C PRO A 41 8.92 1.23 -3.75
N GLU A 42 8.02 2.20 -3.62
CA GLU A 42 8.00 3.08 -2.45
C GLU A 42 8.02 2.09 -1.31
N GLU A 43 9.10 2.09 -0.53
CA GLU A 43 9.14 1.31 0.70
C GLU A 43 7.82 1.61 1.34
N VAL A 44 6.98 0.58 1.48
CA VAL A 44 5.82 0.61 2.35
C VAL A 44 6.42 0.87 3.73
N VAL A 45 6.80 2.12 3.99
CA VAL A 45 6.70 2.77 5.28
C VAL A 45 5.24 2.52 5.55
N PRO A 46 4.93 1.49 6.36
CA PRO A 46 3.55 1.13 6.59
C PRO A 46 2.92 2.41 7.05
N ASP A 47 1.91 2.82 6.29
CA ASP A 47 1.07 3.94 6.64
C ASP A 47 0.83 3.84 8.14
N LYS A 48 1.08 4.95 8.84
CA LYS A 48 0.85 5.10 10.27
C LYS A 48 -0.66 4.96 10.55
N LYS A 49 -1.23 3.78 10.30
CA LYS A 49 -2.40 3.28 10.99
C LYS A 49 -1.89 2.75 12.31
N GLY A 50 -2.06 3.59 13.33
CA GLY A 50 -1.65 3.41 14.72
C GLY A 50 -1.47 1.96 15.18
N ALA A 51 -0.22 1.52 15.20
CA ALA A 51 0.36 0.62 16.18
C ALA A 51 1.84 0.49 15.81
N GLN A 52 2.67 1.42 16.29
CA GLN A 52 4.09 1.14 16.51
C GLN A 52 4.19 0.06 17.59
N GLY A 53 3.95 -1.20 17.20
CA GLY A 53 4.43 -2.36 17.94
C GLY A 53 5.90 -2.57 17.59
N PRO A 54 6.75 -2.98 18.57
CA PRO A 54 8.18 -3.13 18.34
C PRO A 54 8.40 -4.09 17.16
N ALA A 55 9.29 -3.68 16.25
CA ALA A 55 9.69 -4.40 15.04
C ALA A 55 9.44 -5.91 15.17
N ALA A 56 8.50 -6.44 14.37
CA ALA A 56 8.08 -7.83 14.45
C ALA A 56 9.32 -8.72 14.46
N ILE A 57 9.62 -9.28 15.63
CA ILE A 57 10.78 -10.14 15.81
C ILE A 57 10.55 -11.33 14.88
N PRO A 58 11.49 -11.64 13.96
CA PRO A 58 11.36 -12.77 13.05
C PRO A 58 10.96 -14.02 13.84
N GLY A 59 9.97 -14.78 13.36
CA GLY A 59 9.41 -15.92 14.09
C GLY A 59 10.48 -16.92 14.54
N ASN A 60 11.56 -17.06 13.78
CA ASN A 60 12.73 -17.88 14.09
C ASN A 60 13.46 -17.41 15.36
N ILE A 61 13.56 -16.10 15.60
CA ILE A 61 14.22 -15.52 16.78
C ILE A 61 13.32 -15.68 18.01
N LEU A 62 12.01 -15.44 17.87
CA LEU A 62 11.06 -15.63 18.97
C LEU A 62 11.00 -17.11 19.41
N ALA A 63 11.01 -18.04 18.45
CA ALA A 63 11.03 -19.47 18.72
C ALA A 63 12.32 -19.88 19.45
N ALA A 64 13.48 -19.37 19.02
CA ALA A 64 14.76 -19.63 19.69
C ALA A 64 14.77 -19.10 21.14
N ILE A 65 14.24 -17.90 21.39
CA ILE A 65 14.15 -17.33 22.74
C ILE A 65 13.20 -18.17 23.61
N SER A 66 12.04 -18.55 23.09
CA SER A 66 11.08 -19.40 23.81
C SER A 66 11.67 -20.76 24.19
N ALA A 67 12.42 -21.39 23.27
CA ALA A 67 13.12 -22.63 23.52
C ALA A 67 14.21 -22.47 24.59
N ALA A 68 15.02 -21.41 24.51
CA ALA A 68 16.06 -21.12 25.50
C ALA A 68 15.46 -20.89 26.90
N VAL A 69 14.38 -20.10 27.00
CA VAL A 69 13.68 -19.86 28.28
C VAL A 69 13.08 -21.15 28.82
N THR A 70 12.51 -22.00 27.97
CA THR A 70 11.99 -23.31 28.39
C THR A 70 13.10 -24.19 28.97
N VAL A 71 14.28 -24.23 28.34
CA VAL A 71 15.43 -25.02 28.83
C VAL A 71 15.96 -24.48 30.16
N VAL A 72 16.18 -23.16 30.27
CA VAL A 72 16.73 -22.53 31.47
C VAL A 72 15.76 -22.60 32.65
N THR A 73 14.47 -22.50 32.39
CA THR A 73 13.43 -22.52 33.43
C THR A 73 12.84 -23.91 33.67
N GLN A 74 13.40 -24.97 33.05
CA GLN A 74 12.90 -26.35 33.12
C GLN A 74 11.38 -26.43 32.83
N GLY A 75 10.92 -25.67 31.85
CA GLY A 75 9.52 -25.65 31.40
C GLY A 75 8.56 -24.81 32.25
N LYS A 76 9.04 -24.08 33.26
CA LYS A 76 8.19 -23.27 34.14
C LYS A 76 8.00 -21.82 33.66
N GLY A 77 8.92 -21.30 32.85
CA GLY A 77 8.88 -19.94 32.34
C GLY A 77 8.22 -19.81 30.97
N LYS A 78 7.55 -18.68 30.72
CA LYS A 78 6.99 -18.30 29.41
C LYS A 78 7.45 -16.91 29.03
N VAL A 79 7.69 -16.69 27.73
CA VAL A 79 8.07 -15.38 27.19
C VAL A 79 6.81 -14.53 27.06
N ALA A 80 6.68 -13.50 27.92
CA ALA A 80 5.53 -12.60 27.93
C ALA A 80 5.71 -11.37 27.02
N LYS A 81 6.94 -10.85 26.94
CA LYS A 81 7.29 -9.66 26.15
C LYS A 81 8.76 -9.72 25.77
N VAL A 82 9.09 -9.31 24.55
CA VAL A 82 10.47 -9.17 24.08
C VAL A 82 10.66 -7.75 23.58
N GLU A 83 11.62 -7.05 24.16
CA GLU A 83 11.99 -5.69 23.79
C GLU A 83 13.49 -5.61 23.57
N LYS A 84 13.92 -4.80 22.59
CA LYS A 84 15.33 -4.51 22.40
C LYS A 84 15.77 -3.53 23.48
N VAL A 85 16.71 -3.93 24.32
CA VAL A 85 17.44 -2.99 25.17
C VAL A 85 18.35 -2.19 24.24
N LYS A 86 18.28 -0.86 24.33
CA LYS A 86 19.11 0.06 23.57
C LYS A 86 20.50 0.17 24.19
#